data_AF-A0A938YVA6-F1
#
_entry.id   AF-A0A938YVA6-F1
#
_cell.length_a   1.000
_cell.length_b   1.000
_cell.length_c   1.000
_cell.angle_alpha   90.00
_cell.angle_beta   90.00
_cell.angle_gamma   90.00
#
_symmetry.space_group_name_H-M   'P 1'
#
loop_
_entity.id
_entity.type
_entity.pdbx_description
1 polymer ?
#
loop_
_entity_poly.entity_id
_entity_poly.type
_entity_poly.pdbx_seq_one_letter_code
_entity_poly.pdbx_strand_id
1 'polypeptide(L)'
;MRTMPRRDKFKIYGDLLSALYYQSSAEKIVLTQIQVKINVPFDRLKTYITEIKELGLIEDENSLKLTEKGIQYLRMYKKILDFMKRMGLEYR
;
A
#
# COMPACT_ATOMS: atom_id res chain seq x y z
N MET A 1 -23.46 10.53 -8.92
CA MET A 1 -22.16 10.39 -8.23
C MET A 1 -21.75 8.93 -8.28
N ARG A 2 -20.68 8.56 -9.00
CA ARG A 2 -20.17 7.18 -9.03
C ARG A 2 -19.63 6.84 -7.64
N THR A 3 -20.36 6.02 -6.87
CA THR A 3 -19.82 5.40 -5.67
C THR A 3 -18.73 4.43 -6.12
N MET A 4 -17.48 4.89 -6.17
CA MET A 4 -16.35 3.98 -6.24
C MET A 4 -16.54 2.97 -5.11
N PRO A 5 -16.48 1.65 -5.37
CA PRO A 5 -16.52 0.67 -4.29
C PRO A 5 -15.48 1.13 -3.26
N ARG A 6 -15.87 1.19 -1.98
CA ARG A 6 -14.96 1.54 -0.90
C ARG A 6 -13.79 0.58 -1.03
N ARG A 7 -12.68 1.01 -1.63
CA ARG A 7 -11.44 0.24 -1.62
C ARG A 7 -11.16 -0.03 -0.16
N ASP A 8 -11.23 -1.28 0.24
CA ASP A 8 -10.94 -1.65 1.62
C ASP A 8 -9.56 -1.11 1.99
N LYS A 9 -9.46 -0.55 3.20
CA LYS A 9 -8.20 -0.08 3.77
C LYS A 9 -7.10 -1.12 3.60
N PHE A 10 -7.46 -2.41 3.67
CA PHE A 10 -6.58 -3.54 3.39
C PHE A 10 -5.85 -3.45 2.04
N LYS A 11 -6.57 -3.18 0.95
CA LYS A 11 -6.01 -3.03 -0.41
C LYS A 11 -5.17 -1.77 -0.52
N ILE A 12 -5.63 -0.66 0.07
CA ILE A 12 -4.92 0.62 0.04
C ILE A 12 -3.57 0.47 0.73
N TYR A 13 -3.54 -0.13 1.92
CA TYR A 13 -2.29 -0.38 2.65
C TYR A 13 -1.39 -1.36 1.89
N GLY A 14 -1.95 -2.43 1.32
CA GLY A 14 -1.18 -3.40 0.54
C GLY A 14 -0.54 -2.79 -0.70
N ASP A 15 -1.29 -1.96 -1.43
CA ASP A 15 -0.81 -1.28 -2.64
C ASP A 15 0.20 -0.18 -2.30
N LEU A 16 -0.03 0.59 -1.23
CA LEU A 16 0.91 1.56 -0.67
C LEU A 16 2.23 0.89 -0.28
N LEU A 17 2.20 -0.15 0.55
CA LEU A 17 3.38 -0.91 0.95
C LEU A 17 4.08 -1.55 -0.25
N SER A 18 3.34 -1.99 -1.27
CA SER A 18 3.94 -2.54 -2.48
C SER A 18 4.61 -1.48 -3.34
N ALA A 19 4.06 -0.27 -3.38
CA ALA A 19 4.68 0.85 -4.06
C ALA A 19 5.97 1.27 -3.33
N LEU A 20 5.93 1.34 -2.00
CA LEU A 20 7.08 1.62 -1.16
C LEU A 20 8.17 0.56 -1.29
N TYR A 21 7.81 -0.73 -1.26
CA TYR A 21 8.76 -1.83 -1.39
C TYR A 21 9.45 -1.82 -2.76
N TYR A 22 8.71 -1.50 -3.83
CA TYR A 22 9.28 -1.39 -5.17
C TYR A 22 10.21 -0.18 -5.31
N GLN A 23 9.87 0.94 -4.66
CA GLN A 23 10.72 2.14 -4.63
C GLN A 23 11.84 2.06 -3.60
N SER A 24 11.85 1.10 -2.68
CA SER A 24 12.94 0.93 -1.70
C SER A 24 14.27 0.52 -2.35
N SER A 25 14.25 0.01 -3.59
CA SER A 25 15.46 -0.20 -4.40
C SER A 25 15.83 1.02 -5.26
N ALA A 26 14.98 2.04 -5.31
CA ALA A 26 15.30 3.30 -5.97
C ALA A 26 15.95 4.25 -4.95
N GLU A 27 16.90 5.05 -5.44
CA GLU A 27 17.64 6.03 -4.63
C GLU A 27 16.72 7.11 -4.01
N LYS A 28 15.49 7.26 -4.53
CA LYS A 28 14.51 8.22 -4.04
C LYS A 28 13.08 7.71 -4.18
N ILE A 29 12.32 7.79 -3.09
CA ILE A 29 10.90 7.45 -3.05
C ILE A 29 10.11 8.64 -3.59
N VAL A 30 9.33 8.42 -4.66
CA VAL A 30 8.56 9.47 -5.34
C VAL A 30 7.09 9.33 -4.94
N LEU A 31 6.65 10.15 -3.99
CA LEU A 31 5.27 10.19 -3.48
C LEU A 31 4.24 10.39 -4.60
N THR A 32 4.57 11.15 -5.64
CA THR A 32 3.67 11.39 -6.79
C THR A 32 3.37 10.11 -7.57
N GLN A 33 4.36 9.22 -7.71
CA GLN A 33 4.17 7.90 -8.37
C GLN A 33 3.27 7.00 -7.52
N ILE A 34 3.47 7.01 -6.21
CA ILE A 34 2.64 6.30 -5.24
C ILE A 34 1.20 6.81 -5.35
N GLN A 35 0.98 8.13 -5.33
CA GLN A 35 -0.34 8.76 -5.45
C GLN A 35 -1.09 8.31 -6.70
N VAL A 36 -0.44 8.30 -7.86
CA VAL A 36 -1.03 7.84 -9.13
C VAL A 36 -1.40 6.36 -9.06
N LYS A 37 -0.56 5.53 -8.43
CA LYS A 37 -0.76 4.07 -8.32
C LYS A 37 -1.98 3.71 -7.46
N ILE A 38 -2.09 4.32 -6.28
CA ILE A 38 -3.22 4.09 -5.37
C ILE A 38 -4.47 4.89 -5.73
N ASN A 39 -4.37 5.84 -6.67
CA ASN A 39 -5.48 6.67 -7.14
C ASN A 39 -6.25 7.33 -5.99
N VAL A 40 -5.51 7.89 -5.02
CA VAL A 40 -6.06 8.60 -3.86
C VAL A 40 -5.58 10.05 -3.86
N PRO A 41 -6.38 11.01 -3.35
CA PRO A 41 -5.92 12.37 -3.16
C PRO A 41 -4.77 12.43 -2.15
N PHE A 42 -3.85 13.38 -2.34
CA PHE A 42 -2.62 13.52 -1.54
C PHE A 42 -2.88 13.64 -0.03
N ASP A 43 -3.97 14.31 0.34
CA ASP A 43 -4.40 14.45 1.73
C ASP A 43 -4.73 13.09 2.39
N ARG A 44 -5.45 12.22 1.66
CA ARG A 44 -5.71 10.85 2.10
C ARG A 44 -4.45 9.99 2.08
N LEU A 45 -3.56 10.20 1.12
CA LEU A 45 -2.29 9.49 1.07
C LEU A 45 -1.49 9.72 2.36
N LYS A 46 -1.37 10.98 2.80
CA LYS A 46 -0.72 11.30 4.08
C LYS A 46 -1.38 10.60 5.25
N THR A 47 -2.71 10.64 5.33
CA THR A 47 -3.47 9.94 6.36
C THR A 47 -3.12 8.45 6.38
N TYR A 48 -3.09 7.80 5.22
CA TYR A 48 -2.75 6.37 5.14
C TYR A 48 -1.29 6.09 5.51
N ILE A 49 -0.36 6.97 5.15
CA ILE A 49 1.06 6.86 5.55
C ILE A 49 1.18 6.93 7.07
N THR A 50 0.49 7.88 7.70
CA THR A 50 0.45 8.00 9.16
C THR A 50 -0.19 6.76 9.80
N GLU A 51 -1.32 6.25 9.28
CA GLU A 51 -1.96 5.02 9.78
C GLU A 51 -1.01 3.80 9.68
N ILE A 52 -0.32 3.59 8.54
CA ILE A 52 0.60 2.45 8.40
C ILE A 52 1.86 2.59 9.27
N LYS A 53 2.28 3.82 9.58
CA LYS A 53 3.34 4.11 10.55
C LYS A 53 2.87 3.78 11.97
N GLU A 54 1.69 4.23 12.37
CA GLU A 54 1.09 3.90 13.67
C GLU A 54 0.87 2.40 13.86
N LEU A 55 0.55 1.68 12.76
CA LEU A 55 0.47 0.23 12.75
C LEU A 55 1.84 -0.48 12.82
N GLY A 56 2.94 0.27 12.72
CA GLY A 56 4.32 -0.21 12.75
C GLY A 56 4.73 -0.96 11.48
N LEU A 57 4.10 -0.66 10.33
CA LEU A 57 4.41 -1.27 9.03
C LEU A 57 5.57 -0.56 8.32
N ILE A 58 5.81 0.71 8.65
CA ILE A 58 6.95 1.50 8.19
C ILE A 58 7.68 2.13 9.38
N GLU A 59 8.98 2.35 9.25
CA GLU A 59 9.81 2.98 10.29
C GLU A 59 9.47 4.46 10.45
N ASP A 60 9.49 5.19 9.34
CA ASP A 60 9.30 6.65 9.32
C ASP A 60 8.53 7.10 8.09
N GLU A 61 7.82 8.22 8.22
CA GLU A 61 7.11 8.88 7.11
C GLU A 61 8.07 9.54 6.12
N ASN A 62 9.33 9.77 6.53
CA ASN A 62 10.36 10.41 5.73
C ASN A 62 11.20 9.39 4.96
N SER A 63 11.64 8.33 5.63
CA SER A 63 12.39 7.23 5.01
C SER A 63 11.48 6.25 4.27
N LEU A 64 10.19 6.18 4.64
CA LEU A 64 9.15 5.28 4.12
C LEU A 64 9.62 3.82 3.99
N LYS A 65 10.53 3.44 4.88
CA LYS A 65 11.21 2.15 4.87
C LYS A 65 10.32 1.14 5.59
N LEU A 66 10.10 -0.01 4.97
CA LEU A 66 9.24 -1.04 5.53
C LEU A 66 9.93 -1.72 6.71
N THR A 67 9.18 -1.92 7.80
CA THR A 67 9.60 -2.77 8.91
C THR A 67 9.42 -4.25 8.54
N GLU A 68 9.96 -5.16 9.35
CA GLU A 68 9.64 -6.59 9.22
C GLU A 68 8.14 -6.88 9.21
N LYS A 69 7.36 -6.15 10.03
CA LYS A 69 5.91 -6.26 10.08
C LYS A 69 5.26 -5.80 8.77
N GLY A 70 5.75 -4.70 8.18
CA GLY A 70 5.30 -4.23 6.86
C GLY A 70 5.59 -5.24 5.75
N ILE A 71 6.78 -5.86 5.78
CA ILE A 71 7.16 -6.90 4.82
C ILE A 71 6.29 -8.14 4.98
N GLN A 72 5.99 -8.57 6.21
CA GLN A 72 5.04 -9.67 6.47
C GLN A 72 3.65 -9.37 5.92
N TYR A 73 3.13 -8.16 6.20
CA TYR A 73 1.84 -7.73 5.67
C TYR A 73 1.83 -7.78 4.14
N LEU A 74 2.87 -7.26 3.49
CA LEU A 74 3.02 -7.28 2.04
C LEU A 74 3.04 -8.72 1.48
N ARG A 75 3.79 -9.64 2.11
CA ARG A 75 3.83 -11.05 1.70
C ARG A 75 2.44 -11.69 1.80
N MET A 76 1.74 -11.44 2.90
CA MET A 76 0.40 -11.98 3.12
C MET A 76 -0.61 -11.39 2.13
N TYR A 77 -0.54 -10.08 1.88
CA TYR A 77 -1.34 -9.40 0.86
C TYR A 77 -1.14 -10.02 -0.53
N LYS A 78 0.12 -10.20 -0.96
CA LYS A 78 0.43 -10.88 -2.23
C LYS A 78 -0.10 -12.31 -2.28
N LYS A 79 0.01 -13.06 -1.17
CA LYS A 79 -0.48 -14.43 -1.09
C LYS A 79 -2.01 -14.49 -1.24
N ILE A 80 -2.73 -13.55 -0.64
CA ILE A 80 -4.19 -13.45 -0.75
C ILE A 80 -4.57 -13.04 -2.18
N LEU A 81 -3.86 -12.10 -2.80
CA LEU A 81 -4.09 -11.75 -4.22
C LEU A 81 -3.84 -12.94 -5.16
N ASP A 82 -2.75 -13.68 -4.96
CA ASP A 82 -2.43 -14.87 -5.75
C ASP A 82 -3.50 -15.95 -5.54
N PHE A 83 -3.94 -16.16 -4.30
CA PHE A 83 -5.02 -17.08 -3.98
C PHE A 83 -6.33 -16.70 -4.67
N MET A 84 -6.74 -15.42 -4.60
CA MET A 84 -7.94 -14.95 -5.30
C MET A 84 -7.83 -15.15 -6.81
N LYS A 85 -6.67 -14.79 -7.40
CA LYS A 85 -6.41 -15.00 -8.83
C LYS A 85 -6.53 -16.47 -9.22
N ARG A 86 -5.99 -17.39 -8.41
CA ARG A 86 -6.13 -18.85 -8.63
C ARG A 86 -7.57 -19.33 -8.52
N MET A 87 -8.37 -18.71 -7.65
CA MET A 87 -9.79 -19.02 -7.49
C MET A 87 -10.68 -18.35 -8.55
N GLY A 88 -10.11 -17.63 -9.52
CA GLY A 88 -10.88 -16.90 -10.54
C GLY A 88 -11.61 -15.66 -9.99
N LEU A 89 -11.24 -15.19 -8.80
CA LEU A 89 -11.81 -14.01 -8.16
C LEU A 89 -10.92 -12.79 -8.43
N GLU A 90 -11.52 -11.71 -8.92
CA GLU A 90 -10.84 -10.42 -9.05
C GLU A 90 -11.22 -9.51 -7.87
N TYR A 91 -10.21 -9.06 -7.12
CA TYR A 91 -10.41 -8.08 -6.07
C TYR A 91 -10.69 -6.72 -6.71
N ARG A 92 -11.97 -6.35 -6.86
CA ARG A 92 -12.42 -5.04 -7.37
C ARG A 92 -12.28 -3.95 -6.31
#